data_AF-A0A7X7PHI8-F1
#
_entry.id   AF-A0A7X7PHI8-F1
#
_cell.length_a   1.000
_cell.length_b   1.000
_cell.length_c   1.000
_cell.angle_alpha   90.00
_cell.angle_beta   90.00
_cell.angle_gamma   90.00
#
_symmetry.space_group_name_H-M   'P 1'
#
loop_
_entity.id
_entity.type
_entity.pdbx_description
1 polymer ?
#
loop_
_entity_poly.entity_id
_entity_poly.type
_entity_poly.pdbx_seq_one_letter_code
_entity_poly.pdbx_strand_id
1 'polypeptide(L)'
;MRRALSLLAPLALLAAAACGTDSPVGVGEGLLPEQPVTSFEVVLTADQFLVLDSAFALYDRPFQANAHVVANEFEGVLSARVLARFNPLPRSITVVDSATGTSATDTMPTYEVGRLVLLVDTIRSSHVEATFAVYRLSEEWDVRSASWAMRIDTGTVQEPWAQPGGALGARIGEATWFRADGDTLRIDIAGSDIAELRDTTNARMGLAIVSETPGTRMRINSVGLEADLRSSRADTVVTVAGVGAGRTFIFDPVPFPRSDDPRVGGIPAWRTLMRLSPDLRDVVVPCPTSPTCTIRLGDAEITLAMLEYQLAAPPPGFVVEDSVRLAAVPLFETPGVPFSRSLLGIPATAVPSDRWIQPDEFDDVASAAPVRLPVTGVIRALQPEDAQVTGIALLPAVNLGTIGFVPLEPNPILRLVLTVAEEVQLQ
;
A
#
# COMPACT_ATOMS: atom_id res chain seq x y z
N MET A 1 -23.71 -98.62 -1.96
CA MET A 1 -24.90 -99.19 -2.64
C MET A 1 -25.60 -98.05 -3.38
N ARG A 2 -25.82 -98.20 -4.70
CA ARG A 2 -26.97 -97.75 -5.53
C ARG A 2 -27.58 -96.37 -5.22
N ARG A 3 -27.88 -95.43 -6.13
CA ARG A 3 -28.12 -95.33 -7.59
C ARG A 3 -28.39 -93.80 -7.79
N ALA A 4 -27.76 -93.10 -8.75
CA ALA A 4 -28.27 -92.73 -10.08
C ALA A 4 -29.78 -92.41 -10.21
N LEU A 5 -30.05 -91.43 -11.10
CA LEU A 5 -31.32 -90.88 -11.67
C LEU A 5 -31.87 -89.63 -10.99
N SER A 6 -32.33 -88.56 -11.67
CA SER A 6 -32.40 -88.19 -13.09
C SER A 6 -33.14 -86.84 -13.20
N LEU A 7 -32.77 -86.03 -14.20
CA LEU A 7 -33.62 -85.10 -14.99
C LEU A 7 -34.47 -84.04 -14.26
N LEU A 8 -34.14 -82.76 -14.48
CA LEU A 8 -34.95 -81.80 -15.27
C LEU A 8 -34.34 -80.40 -15.19
N ALA A 9 -33.88 -79.88 -16.33
CA ALA A 9 -33.71 -78.45 -16.56
C ALA A 9 -35.10 -77.80 -16.76
N PRO A 10 -35.23 -76.49 -16.48
CA PRO A 10 -35.30 -75.59 -17.62
C PRO A 10 -34.49 -74.29 -17.47
N LEU A 11 -34.13 -73.76 -18.63
CA LEU A 11 -33.47 -72.49 -18.91
C LEU A 11 -34.13 -71.28 -18.22
N ALA A 12 -33.30 -70.40 -17.67
CA ALA A 12 -33.58 -68.96 -17.62
C ALA A 12 -32.28 -68.17 -17.81
N LEU A 13 -32.37 -67.15 -18.66
CA LEU A 13 -31.32 -66.29 -19.22
C LEU A 13 -30.28 -65.80 -18.19
N LEU A 14 -29.00 -65.98 -18.50
CA LEU A 14 -27.92 -65.17 -17.94
C LEU A 14 -27.58 -64.07 -18.96
N ALA A 15 -28.05 -62.86 -18.67
CA ALA A 15 -27.55 -61.65 -19.28
C ALA A 15 -26.08 -61.48 -18.86
N ALA A 16 -25.16 -61.54 -19.81
CA ALA A 16 -23.79 -61.10 -19.61
C ALA A 16 -23.79 -59.56 -19.52
N ALA A 17 -24.01 -59.04 -18.32
CA ALA A 17 -23.65 -57.67 -17.99
C ALA A 17 -22.12 -57.62 -17.86
N ALA A 18 -21.43 -57.35 -18.96
CA ALA A 18 -20.06 -56.90 -18.91
C ALA A 18 -20.07 -55.52 -18.25
N CYS A 19 -19.60 -55.43 -17.00
CA CYS A 19 -19.29 -54.16 -16.36
C CYS A 19 -18.14 -53.52 -17.13
N GLY A 20 -18.46 -52.57 -18.01
CA GLY A 20 -17.49 -51.59 -18.47
C GLY A 20 -17.11 -50.71 -17.29
N THR A 21 -15.81 -50.63 -16.99
CA THR A 21 -15.29 -49.64 -16.05
C THR A 21 -15.33 -48.28 -16.76
N ASP A 22 -16.41 -47.52 -16.55
CA ASP A 22 -16.48 -46.13 -16.98
C ASP A 22 -15.42 -45.31 -16.24
N SER A 23 -14.64 -44.54 -17.00
CA SER A 23 -13.70 -43.55 -16.47
C SER A 23 -14.46 -42.52 -15.62
N PRO A 24 -14.00 -42.20 -14.40
CA PRO A 24 -14.72 -41.33 -13.46
C PRO A 24 -14.76 -39.84 -13.90
N VAL A 25 -14.11 -39.51 -15.01
CA VAL A 25 -14.17 -38.20 -15.64
C VAL A 25 -14.79 -38.39 -17.03
N GLY A 26 -16.05 -37.99 -17.19
CA GLY A 26 -16.82 -38.08 -18.44
C GLY A 26 -16.34 -37.12 -19.54
N VAL A 27 -15.03 -37.12 -19.80
CA VAL A 27 -14.36 -36.34 -20.84
C VAL A 27 -13.84 -37.37 -21.85
N GLY A 28 -14.28 -37.27 -23.11
CA GLY A 28 -14.00 -38.28 -24.13
C GLY A 28 -12.50 -38.56 -24.28
N GLU A 29 -12.14 -39.84 -24.46
CA GLU A 29 -10.76 -40.35 -24.51
C GLU A 29 -9.85 -39.63 -25.52
N GLY A 30 -10.40 -38.93 -26.51
CA GLY A 30 -9.66 -38.12 -27.48
C GLY A 30 -9.29 -36.68 -27.04
N LEU A 31 -9.58 -36.29 -25.80
CA LEU A 31 -9.20 -34.98 -25.22
C LEU A 31 -8.06 -35.07 -24.20
N LEU A 32 -7.63 -36.27 -23.85
CA LEU A 32 -6.44 -36.48 -23.04
C LEU A 32 -5.21 -36.46 -23.95
N PRO A 33 -4.09 -35.83 -23.56
CA PRO A 33 -2.86 -35.91 -24.34
C PRO A 33 -2.50 -37.38 -24.59
N GLU A 34 -2.09 -37.71 -25.81
CA GLU A 34 -1.74 -39.08 -26.22
C GLU A 34 -0.56 -39.67 -25.43
N GLN A 35 0.15 -38.84 -24.68
CA GLN A 35 1.27 -39.20 -23.83
C GLN A 35 0.93 -38.95 -22.34
N PRO A 36 1.36 -39.83 -21.41
CA PRO A 36 1.19 -39.57 -20.00
C PRO A 36 2.01 -38.33 -19.61
N VAL A 37 1.34 -37.39 -18.97
CA VAL A 37 1.96 -36.18 -18.41
C VAL A 37 2.07 -36.34 -16.90
N THR A 38 3.25 -36.03 -16.36
CA THR A 38 3.47 -36.04 -14.92
C THR A 38 3.67 -34.60 -14.46
N SER A 39 2.88 -34.18 -13.46
CA SER A 39 3.02 -32.88 -12.81
C SER A 39 3.52 -33.05 -11.39
N PHE A 40 4.50 -32.24 -10.99
CA PHE A 40 5.02 -32.27 -9.64
C PHE A 40 5.53 -30.91 -9.19
N GLU A 41 5.66 -30.76 -7.88
CA GLU A 41 6.08 -29.52 -7.24
C GLU A 41 7.60 -29.49 -7.03
N VAL A 42 8.20 -28.34 -7.29
CA VAL A 42 9.61 -28.05 -7.08
C VAL A 42 9.73 -26.74 -6.31
N VAL A 43 10.72 -26.70 -5.42
CA VAL A 43 10.99 -25.55 -4.56
C VAL A 43 12.42 -25.09 -4.80
N LEU A 44 12.57 -23.83 -5.23
CA LEU A 44 13.87 -23.20 -5.41
C LEU A 44 14.14 -22.20 -4.28
N THR A 45 15.34 -22.25 -3.72
CA THR A 45 15.83 -21.24 -2.77
C THR A 45 16.32 -20.00 -3.51
N ALA A 46 16.37 -18.85 -2.82
CA ALA A 46 16.73 -17.56 -3.41
C ALA A 46 18.03 -17.61 -4.23
N ASP A 47 19.09 -18.28 -3.73
CA ASP A 47 20.38 -18.41 -4.41
C ASP A 47 20.31 -19.12 -5.78
N GLN A 48 19.27 -19.90 -6.03
CA GLN A 48 19.08 -20.63 -7.28
C GLN A 48 18.42 -19.77 -8.37
N PHE A 49 17.69 -18.71 -8.01
CA PHE A 49 16.91 -17.93 -8.98
C PHE A 49 17.08 -16.41 -8.86
N LEU A 50 17.62 -15.89 -7.77
CA LEU A 50 17.75 -14.47 -7.48
C LEU A 50 19.21 -14.03 -7.61
N VAL A 51 19.47 -12.99 -8.40
CA VAL A 51 20.81 -12.41 -8.58
C VAL A 51 20.98 -11.16 -7.74
N LEU A 52 19.92 -10.37 -7.63
CA LEU A 52 19.91 -9.11 -6.89
C LEU A 52 18.49 -8.80 -6.46
N ASP A 53 18.30 -8.47 -5.20
CA ASP A 53 17.14 -7.78 -4.69
C ASP A 53 17.55 -6.44 -4.08
N SER A 54 16.64 -5.47 -4.18
CA SER A 54 16.81 -4.19 -3.51
C SER A 54 15.46 -3.51 -3.38
N ALA A 55 15.22 -2.88 -2.24
CA ALA A 55 14.06 -2.04 -2.03
C ALA A 55 14.42 -0.57 -2.21
N PHE A 56 13.56 0.16 -2.92
CA PHE A 56 13.71 1.59 -3.17
C PHE A 56 12.46 2.33 -2.73
N ALA A 57 12.67 3.47 -2.07
CA ALA A 57 11.60 4.34 -1.62
C ALA A 57 11.38 5.54 -2.58
N LEU A 58 10.47 6.44 -2.20
CA LEU A 58 10.29 7.80 -2.76
C LEU A 58 9.67 7.91 -4.16
N TYR A 59 9.00 6.88 -4.67
CA TYR A 59 8.17 7.04 -5.87
C TYR A 59 6.76 7.58 -5.57
N ASP A 60 6.37 7.60 -4.30
CA ASP A 60 5.21 8.33 -3.78
C ASP A 60 5.62 9.19 -2.59
N ARG A 61 4.94 10.33 -2.40
CA ARG A 61 5.28 11.33 -1.39
C ARG A 61 4.09 11.68 -0.50
N PRO A 62 4.31 12.21 0.72
CA PRO A 62 3.24 12.58 1.64
C PRO A 62 2.13 13.45 1.05
N PHE A 63 2.45 14.36 0.11
CA PHE A 63 1.45 15.22 -0.53
C PHE A 63 0.47 14.48 -1.45
N GLN A 64 0.84 13.28 -1.91
CA GLN A 64 0.05 12.41 -2.77
C GLN A 64 -0.79 11.41 -1.97
N ALA A 65 -0.58 11.36 -0.65
CA ALA A 65 -1.31 10.48 0.24
C ALA A 65 -2.80 10.79 0.25
N ASN A 66 -3.62 9.74 0.32
CA ASN A 66 -5.07 9.88 0.45
C ASN A 66 -5.48 10.36 1.86
N ALA A 67 -4.65 10.13 2.87
CA ALA A 67 -4.81 10.70 4.20
C ALA A 67 -3.47 11.16 4.76
N HIS A 68 -3.54 11.92 5.84
CA HIS A 68 -2.39 12.47 6.51
C HIS A 68 -2.18 11.79 7.84
N VAL A 69 -0.97 11.86 8.39
CA VAL A 69 -0.66 11.27 9.68
C VAL A 69 -0.16 12.35 10.63
N VAL A 70 -0.71 12.35 11.83
CA VAL A 70 -0.20 13.08 12.99
C VAL A 70 0.32 12.04 13.97
N ALA A 71 1.56 12.17 14.41
CA ALA A 71 2.15 11.25 15.39
C ALA A 71 3.04 12.00 16.37
N ASN A 72 3.08 11.53 17.61
CA ASN A 72 3.93 12.08 18.65
C ASN A 72 4.59 10.93 19.40
N GLU A 73 5.88 10.71 19.16
CA GLU A 73 6.66 9.63 19.78
C GLU A 73 5.97 8.26 19.67
N PHE A 74 5.32 7.98 18.54
CA PHE A 74 4.65 6.70 18.30
C PHE A 74 5.70 5.58 18.30
N GLU A 75 5.44 4.55 19.12
CA GLU A 75 6.40 3.48 19.45
C GLU A 75 7.78 4.01 19.91
N GLY A 76 7.80 5.22 20.51
CA GLY A 76 9.00 5.89 21.00
C GLY A 76 9.91 6.47 19.93
N VAL A 77 9.51 6.45 18.65
CA VAL A 77 10.39 6.82 17.52
C VAL A 77 9.72 7.79 16.55
N LEU A 78 8.50 7.51 16.09
CA LEU A 78 7.89 8.27 15.00
C LEU A 78 7.20 9.54 15.50
N SER A 79 7.59 10.67 14.94
CA SER A 79 6.85 11.94 15.03
C SER A 79 6.36 12.37 13.66
N ALA A 80 5.12 12.84 13.55
CA ALA A 80 4.53 13.32 12.31
C ALA A 80 3.61 14.52 12.54
N ARG A 81 3.62 15.47 11.61
CA ARG A 81 2.83 16.71 11.66
C ARG A 81 2.18 16.94 10.32
N VAL A 82 0.92 17.36 10.32
CA VAL A 82 0.21 17.73 9.10
C VAL A 82 0.41 19.21 8.86
N LEU A 83 0.81 19.57 7.64
CA LEU A 83 0.93 20.95 7.20
C LEU A 83 -0.23 21.26 6.26
N ALA A 84 -0.95 22.34 6.54
CA ALA A 84 -2.11 22.76 5.76
C ALA A 84 -2.04 24.24 5.41
N ARG A 85 -2.49 24.58 4.21
CA ARG A 85 -2.61 25.95 3.71
C ARG A 85 -3.96 26.10 3.04
N PHE A 86 -4.60 27.24 3.25
CA PHE A 86 -5.90 27.59 2.67
C PHE A 86 -5.75 28.86 1.83
N ASN A 87 -6.57 28.98 0.80
CA ASN A 87 -6.72 30.25 0.09
C ASN A 87 -7.27 31.31 1.08
N PRO A 88 -6.94 32.60 0.88
CA PRO A 88 -7.48 33.66 1.71
C PRO A 88 -9.01 33.59 1.78
N LEU A 89 -9.54 33.63 3.01
CA LEU A 89 -10.97 33.66 3.25
C LEU A 89 -11.61 34.92 2.66
N PRO A 90 -12.91 34.88 2.29
CA PRO A 90 -13.57 36.01 1.63
C PRO A 90 -13.54 37.26 2.50
N ARG A 91 -13.26 38.41 1.87
CA ARG A 91 -13.25 39.74 2.50
C ARG A 91 -14.64 40.38 2.61
N SER A 92 -15.61 39.82 1.90
CA SER A 92 -16.96 40.34 1.83
C SER A 92 -17.95 39.20 1.88
N ILE A 93 -19.12 39.46 2.46
CA ILE A 93 -20.24 38.53 2.53
C ILE A 93 -21.47 39.20 1.94
N THR A 94 -22.39 38.40 1.42
CA THR A 94 -23.70 38.89 0.98
C THR A 94 -24.72 38.58 2.07
N VAL A 95 -25.42 39.62 2.53
CA VAL A 95 -26.46 39.51 3.57
C VAL A 95 -27.72 40.24 3.14
N VAL A 96 -28.85 39.91 3.76
CA VAL A 96 -30.05 40.73 3.64
C VAL A 96 -29.92 41.88 4.63
N ASP A 97 -29.86 43.11 4.12
CA ASP A 97 -29.70 44.32 4.90
C ASP A 97 -30.92 44.54 5.80
N SER A 98 -30.70 44.69 7.11
CA SER A 98 -31.79 44.76 8.09
C SER A 98 -32.60 46.06 8.02
N ALA A 99 -32.05 47.12 7.42
CA ALA A 99 -32.72 48.41 7.26
C ALA A 99 -33.55 48.47 5.97
N THR A 100 -33.13 47.78 4.91
CA THR A 100 -33.79 47.85 3.59
C THR A 100 -34.52 46.58 3.17
N GLY A 101 -34.25 45.44 3.81
CA GLY A 101 -34.79 44.13 3.42
C GLY A 101 -34.28 43.61 2.08
N THR A 102 -33.23 44.23 1.51
CA THR A 102 -32.65 43.85 0.21
C THR A 102 -31.28 43.20 0.39
N SER A 103 -30.88 42.37 -0.58
CA SER A 103 -29.55 41.76 -0.59
C SER A 103 -28.49 42.84 -0.79
N ALA A 104 -27.52 42.92 0.13
CA ALA A 104 -26.41 43.85 0.09
C ALA A 104 -25.09 43.12 0.36
N THR A 105 -24.02 43.57 -0.31
CA THR A 105 -22.67 43.11 -0.02
C THR A 105 -22.11 43.90 1.15
N ASP A 106 -21.78 43.20 2.24
CA ASP A 106 -20.97 43.72 3.33
C ASP A 106 -19.50 43.50 3.02
N THR A 107 -18.74 44.60 2.96
CA THR A 107 -17.30 44.61 2.66
C THR A 107 -16.44 44.76 3.90
N MET A 108 -17.05 44.93 5.08
CA MET A 108 -16.37 45.06 6.36
C MET A 108 -16.91 44.09 7.43
N PRO A 109 -17.11 42.79 7.11
CA PRO A 109 -17.49 41.82 8.13
C PRO A 109 -16.32 41.55 9.09
N THR A 110 -16.65 41.18 10.33
CA THR A 110 -15.66 40.81 11.36
C THR A 110 -15.67 39.31 11.59
N TYR A 111 -14.49 38.68 11.61
CA TYR A 111 -14.36 37.28 12.00
C TYR A 111 -14.56 37.14 13.51
N GLU A 112 -15.50 36.28 13.92
CA GLU A 112 -15.74 36.00 15.34
C GLU A 112 -14.90 34.80 15.80
N VAL A 113 -15.03 33.70 15.07
CA VAL A 113 -14.37 32.43 15.37
C VAL A 113 -14.09 31.69 14.08
N GLY A 114 -12.94 31.03 14.03
CA GLY A 114 -12.63 30.01 13.03
C GLY A 114 -12.69 28.62 13.63
N ARG A 115 -12.93 27.63 12.80
CA ARG A 115 -12.90 26.22 13.18
C ARG A 115 -12.04 25.47 12.19
N LEU A 116 -10.99 24.84 12.70
CA LEU A 116 -10.30 23.81 11.93
C LEU A 116 -11.07 22.50 12.14
N VAL A 117 -11.55 21.92 11.05
CA VAL A 117 -12.35 20.69 11.07
C VAL A 117 -11.47 19.54 10.57
N LEU A 118 -11.17 18.59 11.45
CA LEU A 118 -10.42 17.39 11.12
C LEU A 118 -11.37 16.20 11.02
N LEU A 119 -11.24 15.43 9.94
CA LEU A 119 -11.89 14.12 9.82
C LEU A 119 -10.89 13.03 10.19
N VAL A 120 -10.99 12.53 11.42
CA VAL A 120 -10.14 11.50 12.00
C VAL A 120 -10.64 10.11 11.61
N ASP A 121 -9.76 9.23 11.16
CA ASP A 121 -10.10 7.84 10.86
C ASP A 121 -10.26 7.05 12.17
N THR A 122 -11.51 6.74 12.53
CA THR A 122 -11.87 6.01 13.76
C THR A 122 -11.43 4.55 13.77
N ILE A 123 -11.11 3.98 12.60
CA ILE A 123 -10.74 2.56 12.44
C ILE A 123 -9.21 2.43 12.50
N ARG A 124 -8.48 3.27 11.76
CA ARG A 124 -7.03 3.14 11.56
C ARG A 124 -6.17 3.94 12.54
N SER A 125 -6.77 4.85 13.33
CA SER A 125 -6.03 5.60 14.35
C SER A 125 -5.73 4.73 15.57
N SER A 126 -4.52 4.86 16.14
CA SER A 126 -4.04 3.98 17.21
C SER A 126 -4.65 4.26 18.59
N HIS A 127 -5.23 5.45 18.80
CA HIS A 127 -5.76 5.86 20.10
C HIS A 127 -7.28 6.06 20.07
N VAL A 128 -7.89 5.95 21.26
CA VAL A 128 -9.31 6.28 21.49
C VAL A 128 -9.51 7.72 21.93
N GLU A 129 -8.43 8.37 22.37
CA GLU A 129 -8.37 9.77 22.80
C GLU A 129 -7.04 10.38 22.36
N ALA A 130 -7.07 11.59 21.80
CA ALA A 130 -5.86 12.33 21.46
C ALA A 130 -6.11 13.85 21.49
N THR A 131 -5.19 14.59 22.08
CA THR A 131 -5.19 16.07 22.10
C THR A 131 -4.45 16.59 20.89
N PHE A 132 -5.15 17.38 20.07
CA PHE A 132 -4.59 18.06 18.91
C PHE A 132 -4.38 19.53 19.21
N ALA A 133 -3.27 20.06 18.74
CA ALA A 133 -2.97 21.48 18.77
C ALA A 133 -2.67 22.01 17.36
N VAL A 134 -3.00 23.27 17.15
CA VAL A 134 -2.81 23.98 15.89
C VAL A 134 -1.83 25.11 16.11
N TYR A 135 -0.77 25.12 15.32
CA TYR A 135 0.28 26.12 15.33
C TYR A 135 0.29 26.86 14.00
N ARG A 136 0.62 28.15 14.05
CA ARG A 136 1.05 28.86 12.84
C ARG A 136 2.42 28.39 12.42
N LEU A 137 2.64 28.29 11.13
CA LEU A 137 3.98 28.17 10.58
C LEU A 137 4.61 29.56 10.49
N SER A 138 5.91 29.65 10.78
CA SER A 138 6.65 30.92 10.73
C SER A 138 7.38 31.15 9.41
N GLU A 139 7.42 30.15 8.53
CA GLU A 139 8.18 30.16 7.28
C GLU A 139 7.34 29.62 6.11
N GLU A 140 7.66 30.05 4.89
CA GLU A 140 7.05 29.48 3.69
C GLU A 140 7.58 28.08 3.39
N TRP A 141 6.72 27.24 2.82
CA TRP A 141 7.07 25.86 2.46
C TRP A 141 6.49 25.46 1.11
N ASP A 142 7.10 24.44 0.50
CA ASP A 142 6.59 23.83 -0.71
C ASP A 142 5.82 22.54 -0.40
N VAL A 143 4.60 22.45 -0.93
CA VAL A 143 3.69 21.33 -0.63
C VAL A 143 4.23 19.97 -1.08
N ARG A 144 5.07 19.93 -2.12
CA ARG A 144 5.52 18.68 -2.75
C ARG A 144 6.87 18.18 -2.23
N SER A 145 7.65 19.07 -1.61
CA SER A 145 9.03 18.79 -1.19
C SER A 145 9.31 19.02 0.29
N ALA A 146 8.40 19.65 1.04
CA ALA A 146 8.58 19.81 2.48
C ALA A 146 8.77 18.46 3.17
N SER A 147 9.77 18.39 4.04
CA SER A 147 10.12 17.26 4.90
C SER A 147 10.34 17.75 6.34
N TRP A 148 10.70 16.87 7.25
CA TRP A 148 10.99 17.27 8.63
C TRP A 148 12.15 18.27 8.73
N ALA A 149 13.19 18.11 7.92
CA ALA A 149 14.38 18.96 7.93
C ALA A 149 14.28 20.15 6.95
N MET A 150 13.57 19.99 5.84
CA MET A 150 13.56 20.96 4.74
C MET A 150 12.16 21.54 4.52
N ARG A 151 12.06 22.87 4.38
CA ARG A 151 10.81 23.54 3.98
C ARG A 151 10.60 23.57 2.47
N ILE A 152 11.70 23.58 1.71
CA ILE A 152 11.71 23.48 0.24
C ILE A 152 12.90 22.62 -0.18
N ASP A 153 12.66 21.59 -1.00
CA ASP A 153 13.70 20.77 -1.62
C ASP A 153 13.28 20.38 -3.06
N THR A 154 13.34 21.36 -3.96
CA THR A 154 12.95 21.19 -5.37
C THR A 154 14.12 20.81 -6.26
N GLY A 155 15.27 20.42 -5.67
CA GLY A 155 16.53 20.14 -6.35
C GLY A 155 17.28 21.38 -6.87
N THR A 156 16.57 22.47 -7.20
CA THR A 156 17.17 23.77 -7.54
C THR A 156 17.28 24.71 -6.35
N VAL A 157 16.32 24.61 -5.42
CA VAL A 157 16.27 25.37 -4.18
C VAL A 157 16.19 24.37 -3.03
N GLN A 158 17.07 24.54 -2.06
CA GLN A 158 17.14 23.75 -0.84
C GLN A 158 17.19 24.70 0.35
N GLU A 159 16.08 24.76 1.08
CA GLU A 159 15.93 25.64 2.23
C GLU A 159 15.52 24.81 3.44
N PRO A 160 16.37 24.74 4.49
CA PRO A 160 16.01 24.07 5.73
C PRO A 160 14.97 24.87 6.50
N TRP A 161 14.22 24.19 7.38
CA TRP A 161 13.48 24.89 8.42
C TRP A 161 14.43 25.55 9.41
N ALA A 162 14.07 26.70 9.97
CA ALA A 162 14.80 27.31 11.08
C ALA A 162 14.82 26.39 12.32
N GLN A 163 13.72 25.67 12.54
CA GLN A 163 13.63 24.57 13.51
C GLN A 163 12.99 23.34 12.82
N PRO A 164 13.63 22.15 12.86
CA PRO A 164 13.07 20.92 12.30
C PRO A 164 11.66 20.60 12.80
N GLY A 165 10.88 19.94 11.96
CA GLY A 165 9.47 19.65 12.22
C GLY A 165 8.53 20.80 11.86
N GLY A 166 9.00 21.79 11.09
CA GLY A 166 8.13 22.84 10.56
C GLY A 166 8.08 24.13 11.38
N ALA A 167 9.18 24.56 12.01
CA ALA A 167 9.34 25.90 12.63
C ALA A 167 8.06 26.48 13.24
N LEU A 168 7.53 25.79 14.25
CA LEU A 168 6.24 26.10 14.86
C LEU A 168 6.28 27.49 15.51
N GLY A 169 5.36 28.35 15.09
CA GLY A 169 5.13 29.67 15.67
C GLY A 169 4.13 29.62 16.83
N ALA A 170 3.25 30.62 16.89
CA ALA A 170 2.24 30.70 17.95
C ALA A 170 1.20 29.56 17.84
N ARG A 171 0.83 28.99 18.99
CA ARG A 171 -0.32 28.10 19.15
C ARG A 171 -1.59 28.93 19.08
N ILE A 172 -2.54 28.52 18.24
CA ILE A 172 -3.77 29.28 17.96
C ILE A 172 -5.06 28.49 18.21
N GLY A 173 -4.94 27.20 18.56
CA GLY A 173 -6.09 26.34 18.86
C GLY A 173 -5.67 25.00 19.45
N GLU A 174 -6.58 24.39 20.20
CA GLU A 174 -6.44 23.07 20.81
C GLU A 174 -7.82 22.42 20.95
N ALA A 175 -7.89 21.11 20.76
CA ALA A 175 -9.03 20.31 21.20
C ALA A 175 -8.62 18.85 21.42
N THR A 176 -9.35 18.16 22.29
CA THR A 176 -9.22 16.71 22.47
C THR A 176 -10.29 16.00 21.66
N TRP A 177 -9.86 15.01 20.88
CA TRP A 177 -10.74 14.12 20.14
C TRP A 177 -10.98 12.84 20.94
N PHE A 178 -12.23 12.42 21.01
CA PHE A 178 -12.63 11.13 21.57
C PHE A 178 -13.29 10.29 20.48
N ARG A 179 -12.87 9.03 20.33
CA ARG A 179 -13.46 8.09 19.35
C ARG A 179 -14.96 7.91 19.55
N ALA A 180 -15.43 7.98 20.79
CA ALA A 180 -16.84 7.86 21.14
C ALA A 180 -17.72 8.99 20.56
N ASP A 181 -17.13 10.16 20.30
CA ASP A 181 -17.84 11.33 19.78
C ASP A 181 -17.95 11.32 18.24
N GLY A 182 -17.29 10.35 17.58
CA GLY A 182 -17.32 10.16 16.14
C GLY A 182 -15.99 10.49 15.45
N ASP A 183 -16.04 10.74 14.15
CA ASP A 183 -14.88 10.96 13.28
C ASP A 183 -14.49 12.44 13.14
N THR A 184 -15.27 13.36 13.68
CA THR A 184 -15.10 14.79 13.42
C THR A 184 -14.58 15.53 14.66
N LEU A 185 -13.41 16.14 14.55
CA LEU A 185 -12.87 17.06 15.54
C LEU A 185 -13.00 18.50 15.04
N ARG A 186 -13.49 19.40 15.90
CA ARG A 186 -13.48 20.86 15.66
C ARG A 186 -12.54 21.53 16.65
N ILE A 187 -11.58 22.27 16.12
CA ILE A 187 -10.64 23.06 16.91
C ILE A 187 -10.97 24.53 16.69
N ASP A 188 -11.40 25.21 17.74
CA ASP A 188 -11.71 26.64 17.68
C ASP A 188 -10.41 27.45 17.59
N ILE A 189 -10.44 28.47 16.73
CA ILE A 189 -9.37 29.43 16.48
C ILE A 189 -9.95 30.83 16.64
N ALA A 190 -9.24 31.73 17.34
CA ALA A 190 -9.73 33.08 17.57
C ALA A 190 -9.95 33.84 16.24
N GLY A 191 -10.99 34.68 16.16
CA GLY A 191 -11.28 35.47 14.97
C GLY A 191 -10.13 36.41 14.55
N SER A 192 -9.36 36.93 15.50
CA SER A 192 -8.12 37.69 15.22
C SER A 192 -7.10 36.83 14.49
N ASP A 193 -7.00 35.55 14.85
CA ASP A 193 -6.02 34.67 14.23
C ASP A 193 -6.40 34.26 12.81
N ILE A 194 -7.71 34.10 12.57
CA ILE A 194 -8.27 33.90 11.23
C ILE A 194 -8.06 35.13 10.35
N ALA A 195 -8.24 36.33 10.91
CA ALA A 195 -8.03 37.57 10.18
C ALA A 195 -6.59 37.72 9.67
N GLU A 196 -5.61 37.17 10.38
CA GLU A 196 -4.20 37.14 9.98
C GLU A 196 -3.90 36.05 8.93
N LEU A 197 -4.54 34.87 9.01
CA LEU A 197 -4.40 33.83 7.97
C LEU A 197 -4.91 34.29 6.60
N ARG A 198 -5.81 35.27 6.58
CA ARG A 198 -6.29 35.96 5.37
C ARG A 198 -5.23 36.89 4.77
N ASP A 199 -4.21 37.32 5.51
CA ASP A 199 -3.21 38.23 5.00
C ASP A 199 -2.40 37.57 3.86
N THR A 200 -2.51 38.14 2.67
CA THR A 200 -1.87 37.61 1.46
C THR A 200 -0.36 37.65 1.50
N THR A 201 0.24 38.48 2.38
CA THR A 201 1.70 38.46 2.60
C THR A 201 2.14 37.22 3.40
N ASN A 202 1.23 36.64 4.19
CA ASN A 202 1.48 35.49 5.07
C ASN A 202 0.78 34.21 4.60
N ALA A 203 -0.04 34.28 3.55
CA ALA A 203 -0.84 33.16 3.04
C ALA A 203 0.00 31.93 2.64
N ARG A 204 1.32 32.09 2.43
CA ARG A 204 2.25 30.99 2.15
C ARG A 204 2.79 30.28 3.38
N MET A 205 2.55 30.77 4.59
CA MET A 205 3.04 30.13 5.80
C MET A 205 2.12 28.97 6.21
N GLY A 206 0.82 29.19 6.34
CA GLY A 206 -0.13 28.11 6.66
C GLY A 206 -0.07 27.65 8.13
N LEU A 207 -0.54 26.43 8.38
CA LEU A 207 -0.76 25.85 9.70
C LEU A 207 -0.06 24.50 9.84
N ALA A 208 0.37 24.18 11.06
CA ALA A 208 0.78 22.86 11.48
C ALA A 208 -0.22 22.28 12.48
N ILE A 209 -0.63 21.04 12.26
CA ILE A 209 -1.51 20.28 13.14
C ILE A 209 -0.65 19.19 13.77
N VAL A 210 -0.65 19.15 15.09
CA VAL A 210 0.18 18.25 15.88
C VAL A 210 -0.68 17.53 16.91
N SER A 211 -0.22 16.35 17.34
CA SER A 211 -0.77 15.66 18.51
C SER A 211 0.14 15.97 19.68
N GLU A 212 -0.43 16.36 20.81
CA GLU A 212 0.31 16.60 22.05
C GLU A 212 0.25 15.38 22.98
N THR A 213 -0.54 14.36 22.64
CA THR A 213 -0.61 13.10 23.38
C THR A 213 0.55 12.18 22.97
N PRO A 214 1.48 11.81 23.88
CA PRO A 214 2.60 10.93 23.57
C PRO A 214 2.14 9.52 23.16
N GLY A 215 2.94 8.85 22.34
CA GLY A 215 2.64 7.51 21.82
C GLY A 215 1.54 7.47 20.76
N THR A 216 0.99 8.60 20.32
CA THR A 216 -0.13 8.62 19.37
C THR A 216 0.32 8.51 17.91
N ARG A 217 -0.50 7.82 17.11
CA ARG A 217 -0.51 7.89 15.63
C ARG A 217 -1.95 7.97 15.16
N MET A 218 -2.32 9.11 14.61
CA MET A 218 -3.67 9.45 14.20
C MET A 218 -3.71 9.67 12.69
N ARG A 219 -4.68 9.04 12.02
CA ARG A 219 -4.90 9.20 10.58
C ARG A 219 -5.98 10.25 10.33
N ILE A 220 -5.68 11.25 9.51
CA ILE A 220 -6.53 12.40 9.21
C ILE A 220 -6.91 12.35 7.73
N ASN A 221 -8.15 11.97 7.45
CA ASN A 221 -8.70 11.83 6.10
C ASN A 221 -8.98 13.18 5.44
N SER A 222 -9.29 14.21 6.23
CA SER A 222 -9.54 15.55 5.72
C SER A 222 -9.18 16.63 6.73
N VAL A 223 -8.80 17.79 6.20
CA VAL A 223 -8.56 19.03 6.96
C VAL A 223 -9.33 20.14 6.27
N GLY A 224 -10.31 20.71 6.98
CA GLY A 224 -11.12 21.84 6.53
C GLY A 224 -10.91 23.06 7.42
N LEU A 225 -11.21 24.23 6.88
CA LEU A 225 -11.25 25.49 7.63
C LEU A 225 -12.62 26.12 7.43
N GLU A 226 -13.27 26.50 8.51
CA GLU A 226 -14.52 27.26 8.53
C GLU A 226 -14.32 28.53 9.33
N ALA A 227 -15.06 29.59 9.01
CA ALA A 227 -15.04 30.83 9.79
C ALA A 227 -16.42 31.46 9.82
N ASP A 228 -16.79 31.99 10.99
CA ASP A 228 -18.02 32.74 11.21
C ASP A 228 -17.73 34.24 11.07
N LEU A 229 -18.46 34.89 10.17
CA LEU A 229 -18.35 36.32 9.93
C LEU A 229 -19.62 37.02 10.39
N ARG A 230 -19.47 37.93 11.35
CA ARG A 230 -20.55 38.85 11.74
C ARG A 230 -20.61 40.00 10.76
N SER A 231 -21.81 40.24 10.23
CA SER A 231 -22.10 41.37 9.36
C SER A 231 -22.11 42.69 10.13
N SER A 232 -21.57 43.73 9.51
CA SER A 232 -21.70 45.12 9.93
C SER A 232 -23.01 45.76 9.47
N ARG A 233 -23.73 45.11 8.54
CA ARG A 233 -24.95 45.63 7.89
C ARG A 233 -26.25 44.95 8.35
N ALA A 234 -26.14 43.83 9.06
CA ALA A 234 -27.27 43.05 9.54
C ALA A 234 -26.88 42.29 10.82
N ASP A 235 -27.86 41.98 11.68
CA ASP A 235 -27.65 41.06 12.80
C ASP A 235 -27.66 39.62 12.28
N THR A 236 -26.59 39.26 11.57
CA THR A 236 -26.47 37.96 10.90
C THR A 236 -25.02 37.53 10.93
N VAL A 237 -24.82 36.24 11.20
CA VAL A 237 -23.54 35.56 11.09
C VAL A 237 -23.58 34.65 9.87
N VAL A 238 -22.56 34.74 9.03
CA VAL A 238 -22.40 33.90 7.84
C VAL A 238 -21.18 33.01 8.04
N THR A 239 -21.38 31.70 7.94
CA THR A 239 -20.27 30.74 7.93
C THR A 239 -19.73 30.60 6.52
N VAL A 240 -18.41 30.73 6.37
CA VAL A 240 -17.71 30.53 5.11
C VAL A 240 -16.68 29.41 5.26
N ALA A 241 -16.51 28.62 4.20
CA ALA A 241 -15.50 27.58 4.14
C ALA A 241 -14.25 28.08 3.40
N GLY A 242 -13.08 27.76 3.95
CA GLY A 242 -11.79 27.95 3.30
C GLY A 242 -11.57 26.90 2.22
N VAL A 243 -10.99 27.32 1.09
CA VAL A 243 -10.59 26.41 0.02
C VAL A 243 -9.16 25.96 0.28
N GLY A 244 -8.91 24.65 0.34
CA GLY A 244 -7.56 24.10 0.50
C GLY A 244 -6.62 24.53 -0.63
N ALA A 245 -5.49 25.14 -0.28
CA ALA A 245 -4.46 25.59 -1.21
C ALA A 245 -3.25 24.62 -1.25
N GLY A 246 -3.01 23.90 -0.17
CA GLY A 246 -1.95 22.89 -0.10
C GLY A 246 -2.04 22.08 1.19
N ARG A 247 -1.74 20.79 1.11
CA ARG A 247 -1.68 19.91 2.27
C ARG A 247 -0.63 18.82 2.08
N THR A 248 0.07 18.49 3.14
CA THR A 248 1.04 17.39 3.20
C THR A 248 1.23 16.99 4.66
N PHE A 249 2.06 15.99 4.92
CA PHE A 249 2.57 15.74 6.26
C PHE A 249 4.07 15.52 6.22
N ILE A 250 4.74 15.92 7.30
CA ILE A 250 6.17 15.72 7.50
C ILE A 250 6.35 14.78 8.68
N PHE A 251 7.36 13.93 8.63
CA PHE A 251 7.59 12.95 9.68
C PHE A 251 9.08 12.66 9.85
N ASP A 252 9.42 12.19 11.03
CA ASP A 252 10.77 11.82 11.46
C ASP A 252 10.71 10.54 12.29
N PRO A 253 11.61 9.57 12.08
CA PRO A 253 12.67 9.56 11.05
C PRO A 253 12.11 9.38 9.63
N VAL A 254 12.82 9.91 8.63
CA VAL A 254 12.56 9.55 7.23
C VAL A 254 13.38 8.29 6.90
N PRO A 255 12.78 7.16 6.49
CA PRO A 255 13.52 5.98 6.10
C PRO A 255 14.54 6.27 4.99
N PHE A 256 15.71 5.65 5.07
CA PHE A 256 16.74 5.75 4.02
C PHE A 256 16.14 5.31 2.68
N PRO A 257 16.42 5.98 1.55
CA PRO A 257 15.71 5.73 0.29
C PRO A 257 16.05 4.41 -0.41
N ARG A 258 16.92 3.60 0.19
CA ARG A 258 17.31 2.26 -0.26
C ARG A 258 17.33 1.31 0.94
N SER A 259 16.99 0.07 0.71
CA SER A 259 17.16 -1.02 1.68
C SER A 259 17.63 -2.26 0.93
N ASP A 260 18.48 -3.04 1.57
CA ASP A 260 18.85 -4.36 1.07
C ASP A 260 17.73 -5.37 1.40
N ASP A 261 17.00 -5.17 2.50
CA ASP A 261 15.80 -5.96 2.81
C ASP A 261 14.61 -5.56 1.91
N PRO A 262 13.81 -6.52 1.41
CA PRO A 262 12.59 -6.27 0.68
C PRO A 262 11.53 -5.50 1.49
N ARG A 263 10.95 -4.47 0.88
CA ARG A 263 9.92 -3.61 1.49
C ARG A 263 8.92 -3.18 0.44
N VAL A 264 7.64 -3.17 0.79
CA VAL A 264 6.57 -2.82 -0.14
C VAL A 264 5.54 -1.89 0.51
N GLY A 265 5.13 -0.85 -0.22
CA GLY A 265 4.06 0.06 0.17
C GLY A 265 4.49 1.19 1.10
N GLY A 266 3.49 1.87 1.69
CA GLY A 266 3.70 2.94 2.66
C GLY A 266 3.99 4.32 2.10
N ILE A 267 4.37 5.23 3.00
CA ILE A 267 4.90 6.56 2.71
C ILE A 267 6.15 6.75 3.59
N PRO A 268 7.36 6.91 2.99
CA PRO A 268 7.59 6.97 1.55
C PRO A 268 7.30 5.61 0.91
N ALA A 269 6.74 5.59 -0.30
CA ALA A 269 6.32 4.32 -0.89
C ALA A 269 7.53 3.49 -1.31
N TRP A 270 7.53 2.24 -0.85
CA TRP A 270 8.56 1.24 -1.08
C TRP A 270 8.16 0.24 -2.15
N ARG A 271 9.14 -0.13 -2.98
CA ARG A 271 9.03 -1.22 -3.93
C ARG A 271 10.30 -2.05 -3.89
N THR A 272 10.16 -3.37 -4.00
CA THR A 272 11.29 -4.27 -4.15
C THR A 272 11.49 -4.58 -5.61
N LEU A 273 12.71 -4.44 -6.12
CA LEU A 273 13.10 -4.86 -7.46
C LEU A 273 14.01 -6.08 -7.35
N MET A 274 13.66 -7.14 -8.05
CA MET A 274 14.40 -8.40 -8.07
C MET A 274 14.85 -8.70 -9.48
N ARG A 275 16.15 -8.94 -9.67
CA ARG A 275 16.71 -9.51 -10.89
C ARG A 275 16.74 -11.01 -10.75
N LEU A 276 16.14 -11.69 -11.71
CA LEU A 276 16.17 -13.15 -11.78
C LEU A 276 17.43 -13.64 -12.49
N SER A 277 17.84 -14.86 -12.17
CA SER A 277 18.99 -15.49 -12.80
C SER A 277 18.77 -15.63 -14.30
N PRO A 278 19.71 -15.19 -15.15
CA PRO A 278 19.62 -15.43 -16.60
C PRO A 278 19.66 -16.92 -16.91
N ASP A 279 20.33 -17.69 -16.04
CA ASP A 279 20.51 -19.14 -16.16
C ASP A 279 19.41 -19.93 -15.46
N LEU A 280 18.28 -19.29 -15.07
CA LEU A 280 17.17 -19.97 -14.39
C LEU A 280 16.67 -21.20 -15.19
N ARG A 281 16.78 -21.15 -16.53
CA ARG A 281 16.42 -22.28 -17.40
C ARG A 281 17.36 -23.48 -17.23
N ASP A 282 18.62 -23.25 -16.91
CA ASP A 282 19.63 -24.31 -16.74
C ASP A 282 19.64 -24.90 -15.34
N VAL A 283 18.83 -24.37 -14.41
CA VAL A 283 18.66 -24.94 -13.08
C VAL A 283 18.12 -26.37 -13.21
N VAL A 284 18.84 -27.31 -12.61
CA VAL A 284 18.52 -28.72 -12.57
C VAL A 284 17.90 -29.05 -11.22
N VAL A 285 16.72 -29.67 -11.24
CA VAL A 285 15.92 -29.96 -10.06
C VAL A 285 15.61 -31.45 -9.96
N PRO A 286 15.58 -32.04 -8.75
CA PRO A 286 15.26 -33.45 -8.59
C PRO A 286 13.77 -33.72 -8.85
N CYS A 287 13.46 -34.86 -9.45
CA CYS A 287 12.08 -35.37 -9.41
C CYS A 287 11.72 -35.80 -7.98
N PRO A 288 10.48 -35.57 -7.51
CA PRO A 288 10.03 -36.11 -6.23
C PRO A 288 9.85 -37.63 -6.23
N THR A 289 9.69 -38.27 -7.40
CA THR A 289 9.43 -39.71 -7.54
C THR A 289 10.69 -40.57 -7.60
N SER A 290 11.86 -39.98 -7.87
CA SER A 290 13.13 -40.70 -7.87
C SER A 290 14.30 -39.77 -7.55
N PRO A 291 15.18 -40.12 -6.60
CA PRO A 291 16.35 -39.30 -6.25
C PRO A 291 17.42 -39.26 -7.35
N THR A 292 17.33 -40.14 -8.36
CA THR A 292 18.23 -40.12 -9.51
C THR A 292 17.68 -39.35 -10.70
N CYS A 293 16.37 -39.14 -10.76
CA CYS A 293 15.81 -38.30 -11.82
C CYS A 293 16.15 -36.84 -11.52
N THR A 294 16.68 -36.17 -12.54
CA THR A 294 16.76 -34.71 -12.56
C THR A 294 16.13 -34.16 -13.82
N ILE A 295 15.54 -32.97 -13.72
CA ILE A 295 14.93 -32.26 -14.83
C ILE A 295 15.49 -30.84 -14.84
N ARG A 296 15.89 -30.38 -16.02
CA ARG A 296 16.23 -28.98 -16.23
C ARG A 296 14.94 -28.17 -16.35
N LEU A 297 14.85 -27.02 -15.68
CA LEU A 297 13.63 -26.19 -15.72
C LEU A 297 13.24 -25.76 -17.14
N GLY A 298 14.22 -25.53 -18.02
CA GLY A 298 14.00 -25.21 -19.43
C GLY A 298 13.38 -26.34 -20.26
N ASP A 299 13.39 -27.58 -19.77
CA ASP A 299 12.87 -28.78 -20.47
C ASP A 299 11.46 -29.17 -19.97
N ALA A 300 10.90 -28.43 -19.00
CA ALA A 300 9.58 -28.67 -18.43
C ALA A 300 8.62 -27.50 -18.71
N GLU A 301 7.32 -27.81 -18.82
CA GLU A 301 6.30 -26.77 -18.83
C GLU A 301 6.04 -26.29 -17.39
N ILE A 302 6.21 -24.99 -17.14
CA ILE A 302 5.88 -24.39 -15.84
C ILE A 302 4.39 -24.09 -15.83
N THR A 303 3.56 -24.90 -15.16
CA THR A 303 2.09 -24.67 -15.08
C THR A 303 1.69 -23.68 -14.00
N LEU A 304 2.47 -23.62 -12.92
CA LEU A 304 2.30 -22.65 -11.84
C LEU A 304 3.66 -22.18 -11.33
N ALA A 305 3.79 -20.90 -11.03
CA ALA A 305 4.91 -20.36 -10.28
C ALA A 305 4.39 -19.39 -9.20
N MET A 306 4.81 -19.62 -7.96
CA MET A 306 4.47 -18.81 -6.80
C MET A 306 5.76 -18.35 -6.14
N LEU A 307 5.90 -17.03 -5.99
CA LEU A 307 6.97 -16.44 -5.19
C LEU A 307 6.46 -16.28 -3.76
N GLU A 308 7.11 -16.94 -2.82
CA GLU A 308 6.72 -16.98 -1.42
C GLU A 308 7.67 -16.15 -0.57
N TYR A 309 7.10 -15.26 0.25
CA TYR A 309 7.83 -14.45 1.22
C TYR A 309 7.31 -14.71 2.62
N GLN A 310 8.23 -14.70 3.58
CA GLN A 310 7.88 -14.53 4.98
C GLN A 310 7.83 -13.05 5.34
N LEU A 311 6.93 -12.69 6.25
CA LEU A 311 6.90 -11.34 6.82
C LEU A 311 8.10 -11.15 7.74
N ALA A 312 8.66 -9.95 7.72
CA ALA A 312 9.66 -9.52 8.70
C ALA A 312 9.01 -8.57 9.71
N ALA A 313 9.66 -8.34 10.85
CA ALA A 313 9.17 -7.36 11.82
C ALA A 313 9.41 -5.92 11.29
N PRO A 314 8.41 -5.03 11.32
CA PRO A 314 8.60 -3.64 10.94
C PRO A 314 9.47 -2.91 11.98
N PRO A 315 10.29 -1.94 11.56
CA PRO A 315 10.97 -1.08 12.52
C PRO A 315 9.94 -0.25 13.29
N PRO A 316 10.23 0.11 14.56
CA PRO A 316 9.33 0.91 15.38
C PRO A 316 8.90 2.20 14.67
N GLY A 317 7.62 2.51 14.74
CA GLY A 317 6.97 3.63 14.08
C GLY A 317 6.37 3.30 12.70
N PHE A 318 6.79 2.20 12.06
CA PHE A 318 6.44 1.89 10.67
C PHE A 318 5.58 0.64 10.51
N VAL A 319 4.93 0.17 11.58
CA VAL A 319 3.90 -0.88 11.49
C VAL A 319 2.78 -0.45 10.56
N VAL A 320 2.23 -1.38 9.78
CA VAL A 320 1.19 -1.09 8.79
C VAL A 320 -0.13 -0.75 9.50
N GLU A 321 -0.86 0.27 9.01
CA GLU A 321 -2.12 0.73 9.61
C GLU A 321 -3.36 -0.08 9.18
N ASP A 322 -3.28 -0.76 8.04
CA ASP A 322 -4.41 -1.46 7.42
C ASP A 322 -3.92 -2.66 6.61
N SER A 323 -4.85 -3.51 6.21
CA SER A 323 -4.57 -4.67 5.39
C SER A 323 -3.97 -4.30 4.03
N VAL A 324 -2.93 -5.05 3.61
CA VAL A 324 -2.21 -4.83 2.34
C VAL A 324 -2.27 -6.08 1.49
N ARG A 325 -2.36 -5.90 0.16
CA ARG A 325 -2.03 -6.95 -0.80
C ARG A 325 -0.82 -6.55 -1.60
N LEU A 326 0.01 -7.54 -1.89
CA LEU A 326 1.19 -7.38 -2.72
C LEU A 326 0.85 -7.78 -4.15
N ALA A 327 1.59 -7.27 -5.11
CA ALA A 327 1.50 -7.65 -6.51
C ALA A 327 2.91 -7.74 -7.09
N ALA A 328 3.11 -8.73 -7.97
CA ALA A 328 4.34 -8.92 -8.71
C ALA A 328 4.12 -8.53 -10.17
N VAL A 329 4.97 -7.64 -10.69
CA VAL A 329 4.96 -7.22 -12.10
C VAL A 329 6.28 -7.57 -12.77
N PRO A 330 6.31 -7.82 -14.09
CA PRO A 330 7.56 -8.01 -14.80
C PRO A 330 8.41 -6.73 -14.74
N LEU A 331 9.72 -6.91 -14.62
CA LEU A 331 10.74 -5.87 -14.63
C LEU A 331 11.51 -5.93 -15.95
N PHE A 332 11.76 -4.77 -16.56
CA PHE A 332 12.52 -4.64 -17.80
C PHE A 332 13.68 -3.68 -17.58
N GLU A 333 14.89 -4.18 -17.74
CA GLU A 333 16.09 -3.35 -17.67
C GLU A 333 16.38 -2.69 -19.02
N THR A 334 16.78 -1.43 -18.96
CA THR A 334 17.18 -0.65 -20.13
C THR A 334 18.66 -0.28 -20.00
N PRO A 335 19.51 -0.58 -20.99
CA PRO A 335 20.91 -0.20 -20.95
C PRO A 335 21.11 1.29 -20.65
N GLY A 336 21.97 1.61 -19.69
CA GLY A 336 22.27 3.00 -19.28
C GLY A 336 21.26 3.63 -18.32
N VAL A 337 20.16 2.96 -17.99
CA VAL A 337 19.20 3.40 -16.96
C VAL A 337 19.54 2.73 -15.63
N PRO A 338 19.63 3.47 -14.51
CA PRO A 338 19.83 2.86 -13.19
C PRO A 338 18.74 1.84 -12.86
N PHE A 339 19.11 0.73 -12.20
CA PHE A 339 18.17 -0.35 -11.86
C PHE A 339 16.95 0.14 -11.06
N SER A 340 17.14 1.14 -10.18
CA SER A 340 16.06 1.78 -9.42
C SER A 340 15.03 2.52 -10.30
N ARG A 341 15.33 2.72 -11.59
CA ARG A 341 14.49 3.36 -12.60
C ARG A 341 14.10 2.43 -13.75
N SER A 342 14.32 1.12 -13.60
CA SER A 342 13.90 0.11 -14.57
C SER A 342 12.40 0.20 -14.87
N LEU A 343 12.05 -0.16 -16.09
CA LEU A 343 10.66 -0.13 -16.56
C LEU A 343 9.89 -1.28 -15.91
N LEU A 344 8.66 -1.02 -15.52
CA LEU A 344 7.77 -2.01 -14.89
C LEU A 344 6.62 -2.36 -15.84
N GLY A 345 6.19 -3.61 -15.78
CA GLY A 345 4.91 -4.02 -16.37
C GLY A 345 3.74 -3.26 -15.75
N ILE A 346 2.60 -3.30 -16.42
CA ILE A 346 1.39 -2.57 -16.00
C ILE A 346 0.89 -3.18 -14.66
N PRO A 347 0.88 -2.44 -13.54
CA PRO A 347 0.47 -3.00 -12.25
C PRO A 347 -1.00 -3.46 -12.21
N ALA A 348 -1.87 -2.80 -12.98
CA ALA A 348 -3.29 -3.13 -13.04
C ALA A 348 -3.58 -4.52 -13.61
N THR A 349 -2.62 -5.14 -14.32
CA THR A 349 -2.76 -6.50 -14.87
C THR A 349 -2.14 -7.56 -13.98
N ALA A 350 -1.50 -7.17 -12.87
CA ALA A 350 -0.88 -8.12 -11.95
C ALA A 350 -1.95 -8.88 -11.16
N VAL A 351 -1.77 -10.18 -11.02
CA VAL A 351 -2.53 -10.97 -10.06
C VAL A 351 -1.98 -10.66 -8.67
N PRO A 352 -2.79 -10.19 -7.73
CA PRO A 352 -2.28 -9.85 -6.41
C PRO A 352 -2.04 -11.13 -5.59
N SER A 353 -1.39 -10.97 -4.44
CA SER A 353 -1.14 -12.05 -3.48
C SER A 353 -2.41 -12.82 -3.13
N ASP A 354 -2.22 -14.09 -2.78
CA ASP A 354 -3.28 -15.05 -2.43
C ASP A 354 -4.15 -14.58 -1.25
N ARG A 355 -3.59 -13.75 -0.38
CA ARG A 355 -4.27 -13.19 0.79
C ARG A 355 -3.95 -11.71 1.02
N TRP A 356 -4.81 -11.08 1.81
CA TRP A 356 -4.52 -9.81 2.48
C TRP A 356 -3.62 -10.07 3.69
N ILE A 357 -2.56 -9.29 3.82
CA ILE A 357 -1.71 -9.22 5.00
C ILE A 357 -2.41 -8.28 5.98
N GLN A 358 -2.77 -8.78 7.16
CA GLN A 358 -3.44 -7.99 8.19
C GLN A 358 -2.40 -7.30 9.10
N PRO A 359 -2.74 -6.14 9.70
CA PRO A 359 -1.83 -5.45 10.61
C PRO A 359 -1.39 -6.27 11.83
N ASP A 360 -2.28 -7.10 12.39
CA ASP A 360 -2.02 -7.92 13.58
C ASP A 360 -1.02 -9.06 13.31
N GLU A 361 -0.77 -9.43 12.06
CA GLU A 361 0.28 -10.40 11.71
C GLU A 361 1.69 -9.89 12.01
N PHE A 362 1.88 -8.57 12.16
CA PHE A 362 3.16 -7.99 12.52
C PHE A 362 3.45 -8.05 14.03
N ASP A 363 2.46 -8.41 14.86
CA ASP A 363 2.65 -8.63 16.30
C ASP A 363 3.37 -9.97 16.58
N ASP A 364 3.18 -10.97 15.71
CA ASP A 364 3.89 -12.26 15.74
C ASP A 364 4.17 -12.79 14.32
N VAL A 365 5.19 -12.19 13.68
CA VAL A 365 5.60 -12.53 12.31
C VAL A 365 6.09 -13.97 12.15
N ALA A 366 6.52 -14.63 13.24
CA ALA A 366 6.96 -16.02 13.20
C ALA A 366 5.80 -17.00 13.01
N SER A 367 4.60 -16.61 13.46
CA SER A 367 3.35 -17.36 13.29
C SER A 367 2.64 -17.05 11.97
N ALA A 368 3.00 -15.93 11.32
CA ALA A 368 2.36 -15.47 10.10
C ALA A 368 2.55 -16.48 8.96
N ALA A 369 1.48 -16.70 8.19
CA ALA A 369 1.57 -17.55 7.00
C ALA A 369 2.44 -16.87 5.93
N PRO A 370 3.15 -17.61 5.07
CA PRO A 370 3.82 -17.01 3.93
C PRO A 370 2.86 -16.23 3.04
N VAL A 371 3.34 -15.15 2.45
CA VAL A 371 2.63 -14.40 1.41
C VAL A 371 3.00 -15.00 0.06
N ARG A 372 2.01 -15.47 -0.71
CA ARG A 372 2.28 -16.10 -2.01
C ARG A 372 1.84 -15.19 -3.14
N LEU A 373 2.77 -14.93 -4.04
CA LEU A 373 2.61 -14.07 -5.21
C LEU A 373 2.59 -14.92 -6.48
N PRO A 374 1.47 -14.96 -7.23
CA PRO A 374 1.43 -15.64 -8.51
C PRO A 374 2.35 -14.95 -9.52
N VAL A 375 3.37 -15.66 -9.99
CA VAL A 375 4.38 -15.16 -10.93
C VAL A 375 4.50 -16.02 -12.19
N THR A 376 3.60 -16.98 -12.41
CA THR A 376 3.60 -17.90 -13.56
C THR A 376 3.82 -17.17 -14.88
N GLY A 377 3.08 -16.08 -15.13
CA GLY A 377 3.20 -15.30 -16.37
C GLY A 377 4.58 -14.65 -16.53
N VAL A 378 5.18 -14.15 -15.44
CA VAL A 378 6.50 -13.52 -15.46
C VAL A 378 7.57 -14.59 -15.70
N ILE A 379 7.51 -15.71 -14.99
CA ILE A 379 8.47 -16.82 -15.14
C ILE A 379 8.39 -17.44 -16.54
N ARG A 380 7.19 -17.63 -17.10
CA ARG A 380 7.01 -18.07 -18.49
C ARG A 380 7.52 -17.04 -19.50
N ALA A 381 7.36 -15.74 -19.22
CA ALA A 381 7.82 -14.67 -20.10
C ALA A 381 9.36 -14.53 -20.14
N LEU A 382 10.09 -15.14 -19.20
CA LEU A 382 11.54 -15.32 -19.29
C LEU A 382 11.94 -16.39 -20.32
N GLN A 383 11.00 -17.20 -20.82
CA GLN A 383 11.28 -18.41 -21.61
C GLN A 383 11.48 -18.27 -23.15
N PRO A 384 11.33 -17.10 -23.83
CA PRO A 384 11.80 -16.93 -25.22
C PRO A 384 13.16 -16.23 -25.39
N GLU A 385 13.88 -16.54 -26.48
CA GLU A 385 15.19 -15.96 -26.86
C GLU A 385 15.18 -14.43 -27.09
N ASP A 386 13.99 -13.80 -27.16
CA ASP A 386 13.77 -12.37 -27.34
C ASP A 386 13.24 -11.65 -26.06
N ALA A 387 13.30 -12.29 -24.88
CA ALA A 387 12.65 -11.79 -23.66
C ALA A 387 13.29 -10.50 -23.11
N GLN A 388 12.55 -9.38 -23.17
CA GLN A 388 12.89 -8.12 -22.51
C GLN A 388 12.77 -8.18 -20.98
N VAL A 389 12.13 -9.20 -20.41
CA VAL A 389 11.90 -9.33 -18.96
C VAL A 389 13.19 -9.79 -18.29
N THR A 390 13.66 -9.03 -17.30
CA THR A 390 14.89 -9.35 -16.53
C THR A 390 14.61 -9.70 -15.07
N GLY A 391 13.36 -9.55 -14.63
CA GLY A 391 12.99 -9.92 -13.27
C GLY A 391 11.59 -9.53 -12.86
N ILE A 392 11.41 -9.27 -11.56
CA ILE A 392 10.13 -8.99 -10.92
C ILE A 392 10.25 -7.72 -10.09
N ALA A 393 9.24 -6.86 -10.12
CA ALA A 393 9.05 -5.82 -9.11
C ALA A 393 7.86 -6.16 -8.21
N LEU A 394 8.05 -6.00 -6.91
CA LEU A 394 7.00 -6.10 -5.90
C LEU A 394 6.46 -4.71 -5.59
N LEU A 395 5.13 -4.60 -5.65
CA LEU A 395 4.39 -3.36 -5.45
C LEU A 395 3.17 -3.64 -4.56
N PRO A 396 2.64 -2.62 -3.86
CA PRO A 396 1.33 -2.75 -3.26
C PRO A 396 0.29 -2.86 -4.38
N ALA A 397 -0.60 -3.85 -4.29
CA ALA A 397 -1.73 -3.99 -5.20
C ALA A 397 -2.71 -2.80 -5.08
N VAL A 398 -2.80 -2.23 -3.87
CA VAL A 398 -3.53 -1.00 -3.56
C VAL A 398 -2.63 -0.13 -2.71
N ASN A 399 -2.42 1.12 -3.13
CA ASN A 399 -1.64 2.07 -2.33
C ASN A 399 -2.50 2.60 -1.16
N LEU A 400 -2.09 2.31 0.07
CA LEU A 400 -2.81 2.75 1.27
C LEU A 400 -2.63 4.24 1.56
N GLY A 401 -1.54 4.85 1.06
CA GLY A 401 -1.19 6.23 1.38
C GLY A 401 -1.13 6.48 2.89
N THR A 402 -0.45 5.61 3.64
CA THR A 402 -0.26 5.68 5.10
C THR A 402 1.24 5.73 5.42
N ILE A 403 1.61 6.12 6.65
CA ILE A 403 2.96 5.81 7.16
C ILE A 403 3.01 4.31 7.50
N GLY A 404 4.15 3.67 7.24
CA GLY A 404 4.39 2.24 7.47
C GLY A 404 4.36 1.40 6.19
N PHE A 405 5.13 0.33 6.14
CA PHE A 405 5.33 -0.50 4.95
C PHE A 405 5.37 -1.98 5.34
N VAL A 406 5.19 -2.87 4.37
CA VAL A 406 5.31 -4.32 4.55
C VAL A 406 6.78 -4.72 4.37
N PRO A 407 7.54 -4.99 5.44
CA PRO A 407 8.85 -5.63 5.34
C PRO A 407 8.68 -7.14 5.07
N LEU A 408 9.57 -7.70 4.27
CA LEU A 408 9.62 -9.14 4.00
C LEU A 408 11.03 -9.65 4.27
N GLU A 409 11.14 -10.93 4.63
CA GLU A 409 12.43 -11.59 4.76
C GLU A 409 13.16 -11.63 3.40
N PRO A 410 14.48 -11.45 3.36
CA PRO A 410 15.26 -11.27 2.12
C PRO A 410 15.44 -12.55 1.29
N ASN A 411 15.08 -13.72 1.84
CA ASN A 411 15.28 -15.01 1.18
C ASN A 411 13.93 -15.61 0.73
N PRO A 412 13.35 -15.12 -0.37
CA PRO A 412 12.13 -15.72 -0.90
C PRO A 412 12.37 -17.13 -1.44
N ILE A 413 11.27 -17.87 -1.56
CA ILE A 413 11.25 -19.18 -2.17
C ILE A 413 10.42 -19.10 -3.45
N LEU A 414 10.88 -19.75 -4.52
CA LEU A 414 10.12 -19.91 -5.76
C LEU A 414 9.58 -21.33 -5.84
N ARG A 415 8.26 -21.47 -5.65
CA ARG A 415 7.54 -22.75 -5.77
C ARG A 415 6.98 -22.88 -7.17
N LEU A 416 7.35 -23.95 -7.86
CA LEU A 416 6.97 -24.25 -9.22
C LEU A 416 6.15 -25.52 -9.27
N VAL A 417 5.13 -25.56 -10.12
CA VAL A 417 4.54 -26.82 -10.58
C VAL A 417 5.02 -27.01 -12.01
N LEU A 418 5.76 -28.09 -12.21
CA LEU A 418 6.32 -28.48 -13.50
C LEU A 418 5.49 -29.61 -14.08
N THR A 419 5.30 -29.60 -15.39
CA THR A 419 4.66 -30.67 -16.15
C THR A 419 5.63 -31.13 -17.22
N VAL A 420 5.89 -32.44 -17.25
CA VAL A 420 6.76 -33.09 -18.25
C VAL A 420 6.00 -34.19 -18.98
N ALA A 421 6.26 -34.33 -20.27
CA ALA A 421 5.87 -35.50 -21.04
C ALA A 421 6.85 -36.65 -20.76
N GLU A 422 6.36 -37.88 -20.61
CA GLU A 422 7.17 -39.06 -20.23
C GLU A 422 8.36 -39.39 -21.18
N GLU A 423 8.45 -38.78 -22.37
CA GLU A 423 9.60 -38.98 -23.28
C GLU A 423 10.88 -38.23 -22.86
N VAL A 424 10.83 -37.35 -21.86
CA VAL A 424 12.04 -36.81 -21.24
C VAL A 424 12.70 -37.95 -20.48
N GLN A 425 13.69 -38.61 -21.09
CA GLN A 425 14.47 -39.65 -20.43
C GLN A 425 14.99 -39.12 -19.10
N LEU A 426 14.38 -39.60 -18.02
CA LEU A 426 14.84 -39.44 -16.65
C LEU A 426 16.16 -40.21 -16.55
N GLN A 427 17.28 -39.58 -16.90
CA GLN A 427 18.61 -40.16 -16.76
C GLN A 427 19.17 -39.91 -15.37
#